data_AF-A0ABF7PZN4-F1
#
_entry.id   AF-A0ABF7PZN4-F1
#
_cell.length_a   1.000
_cell.length_b   1.000
_cell.length_c   1.000
_cell.angle_alpha   90.00
_cell.angle_beta   90.00
_cell.angle_gamma   90.00
#
_symmetry.space_group_name_H-M   'P 1'
#
loop_
_entity.id
_entity.type
_entity.pdbx_description
1 polymer ?
#
loop_
_entity_poly.entity_id
_entity_poly.type
_entity_poly.pdbx_seq_one_letter_code
_entity_poly.pdbx_strand_id
1 'polypeptide(L)'
;MRRLMKFLHTMGAIGMMGAMACLIVLLGLIPQPAVSLSHYAELRAAMGAIVRYVFFPSLGLTLIAGLLAIAVNRALHSAGWALAKLASGILVFEWGFAAVQGPMQEAAEEAARAVAGQIDPATLQPNFGTEQGAIWVMLAVATVNVILGVWRPRFTNLPD
;
A
#
# COMPACT_ATOMS: atom_id res chain seq x y z
N MET A 1 4.05 24.57 10.40
CA MET A 1 3.13 23.43 10.21
C MET A 1 3.01 22.94 8.75
N ARG A 2 2.63 23.79 7.79
CA ARG A 2 2.38 23.38 6.38
C ARG A 2 3.55 22.63 5.70
N ARG A 3 4.79 23.08 5.88
CA ARG A 3 5.98 22.44 5.30
C ARG A 3 6.25 21.05 5.90
N LEU A 4 6.08 20.91 7.21
CA LEU A 4 6.23 19.63 7.91
C LEU A 4 5.20 18.61 7.43
N MET A 5 3.92 18.97 7.37
CA MET A 5 2.87 18.05 6.87
C MET A 5 3.13 17.61 5.43
N LYS A 6 3.56 18.55 4.57
CA LYS A 6 3.96 18.21 3.19
C LYS A 6 5.13 17.22 3.16
N PHE A 7 6.16 17.46 3.98
CA PHE A 7 7.32 16.58 4.08
C PHE A 7 6.92 15.17 4.54
N LEU A 8 6.20 15.06 5.67
CA LEU A 8 5.77 13.77 6.23
C LEU A 8 4.88 13.00 5.25
N HIS A 9 3.91 13.66 4.62
CA HIS A 9 3.05 13.03 3.63
C HIS A 9 3.84 12.53 2.41
N THR A 10 4.86 13.28 1.97
CA THR A 10 5.71 12.88 0.84
C THR A 10 6.60 11.69 1.21
N MET A 11 7.22 11.72 2.39
CA MET A 11 8.03 10.59 2.89
C MET A 11 7.20 9.32 3.05
N GLY A 12 6.00 9.43 3.62
CA GLY A 12 5.07 8.31 3.71
C GLY A 12 4.66 7.78 2.34
N ALA A 13 4.32 8.66 1.39
CA ALA A 13 3.92 8.22 0.05
C ALA A 13 5.05 7.46 -0.67
N ILE A 14 6.29 7.96 -0.59
CA ILE A 14 7.47 7.29 -1.16
C ILE A 14 7.68 5.93 -0.51
N GLY A 15 7.65 5.85 0.82
CA GLY A 15 7.83 4.59 1.54
C GLY A 15 6.76 3.56 1.20
N MET A 16 5.49 3.98 1.12
CA MET A 16 4.37 3.13 0.78
C MET A 16 4.46 2.60 -0.66
N MET A 17 4.65 3.50 -1.65
CA MET A 17 4.74 3.10 -3.06
C MET A 17 6.00 2.28 -3.33
N GLY A 18 7.11 2.60 -2.68
CA GLY A 18 8.36 1.83 -2.75
C GLY A 18 8.19 0.43 -2.17
N ALA A 19 7.51 0.28 -1.02
CA ALA A 19 7.20 -1.03 -0.46
C ALA A 19 6.35 -1.87 -1.42
N MET A 20 5.30 -1.30 -2.02
CA MET A 20 4.48 -1.99 -3.03
C MET A 20 5.30 -2.44 -4.25
N ALA A 21 6.21 -1.60 -4.73
CA ALA A 21 7.11 -1.97 -5.84
C ALA A 21 8.01 -3.15 -5.47
N CYS A 22 8.57 -3.17 -4.26
CA CYS A 22 9.34 -4.32 -3.76
C CYS A 22 8.48 -5.58 -3.68
N LEU A 23 7.24 -5.48 -3.19
CA LEU A 23 6.32 -6.63 -3.12
C LEU A 23 6.00 -7.21 -4.49
N ILE A 24 5.80 -6.38 -5.52
CA ILE A 24 5.62 -6.84 -6.90
C ILE A 24 6.85 -7.63 -7.37
N VAL A 25 8.06 -7.13 -7.11
CA VAL A 25 9.29 -7.83 -7.47
C VAL A 25 9.37 -9.18 -6.76
N LEU A 26 9.11 -9.23 -5.45
CA LEU A 26 9.15 -10.48 -4.69
C LEU A 26 8.09 -11.48 -5.16
N LEU A 27 6.87 -11.03 -5.50
CA LEU A 27 5.86 -11.89 -6.14
C LEU A 27 6.29 -12.43 -7.51
N GLY A 28 7.16 -11.71 -8.22
CA GLY A 28 7.71 -12.18 -9.49
C GLY A 28 8.83 -13.22 -9.32
N LEU A 29 9.42 -13.32 -8.14
CA LEU A 29 10.54 -14.21 -7.83
C LEU A 29 10.12 -15.43 -7.00
N ILE A 30 8.97 -15.37 -6.33
CA ILE A 30 8.54 -16.40 -5.39
C ILE A 30 8.25 -17.73 -6.10
N PRO A 31 8.85 -18.86 -5.65
CA PRO A 31 8.57 -20.15 -6.23
C PRO A 31 7.20 -20.68 -5.80
N GLN A 32 6.65 -21.62 -6.55
CA GLN A 32 5.50 -22.40 -6.09
C GLN A 32 5.86 -23.23 -4.84
N PRO A 33 4.97 -23.37 -3.83
CA PRO A 33 5.24 -24.17 -2.63
C PRO A 33 5.67 -25.61 -2.93
N ALA A 34 5.10 -26.21 -3.98
CA ALA A 34 5.42 -27.57 -4.42
C ALA A 34 6.85 -27.71 -4.99
N VAL A 35 7.48 -26.62 -5.43
CA VAL A 35 8.86 -26.62 -5.96
C VAL A 35 9.86 -26.46 -4.83
N SER A 36 9.63 -25.51 -3.92
CA SER A 36 10.48 -25.29 -2.75
C SER A 36 9.71 -24.59 -1.64
N LEU A 37 9.30 -25.35 -0.64
CA LEU A 37 8.55 -24.83 0.50
C LEU A 37 9.38 -23.86 1.36
N SER A 38 10.66 -24.18 1.59
CA SER A 38 11.54 -23.32 2.40
C SER A 38 11.76 -21.96 1.74
N HIS A 39 12.09 -21.93 0.45
CA HIS A 39 12.31 -20.67 -0.28
C HIS A 39 10.99 -19.88 -0.44
N TYR A 40 9.86 -20.56 -0.64
CA TYR A 40 8.54 -19.93 -0.61
C TYR A 40 8.30 -19.21 0.73
N ALA A 41 8.55 -19.90 1.85
CA ALA A 41 8.34 -19.34 3.18
C ALA A 41 9.29 -18.19 3.51
N GLU A 42 10.55 -18.26 3.10
CA GLU A 42 11.52 -17.17 3.27
C GLU A 42 11.06 -15.90 2.56
N LEU A 43 10.61 -16.01 1.31
CA LEU A 43 10.12 -14.86 0.56
C LEU A 43 8.79 -14.32 1.11
N ARG A 44 7.86 -15.19 1.53
CA ARG A 44 6.64 -14.72 2.23
C ARG A 44 6.97 -13.99 3.53
N ALA A 45 7.93 -14.48 4.32
CA ALA A 45 8.39 -13.81 5.53
C ALA A 45 9.00 -12.42 5.21
N ALA A 46 9.81 -12.31 4.15
CA ALA A 46 10.35 -11.04 3.69
C ALA A 46 9.25 -10.05 3.27
N MET A 47 8.24 -10.52 2.53
CA MET A 47 7.08 -9.72 2.14
C MET A 47 6.27 -9.25 3.36
N GLY A 48 5.99 -10.15 4.31
CA GLY A 48 5.36 -9.81 5.58
C GLY A 48 6.16 -8.76 6.36
N ALA A 49 7.50 -8.87 6.38
CA ALA A 49 8.35 -7.87 7.02
C ALA A 49 8.28 -6.50 6.32
N ILE A 50 8.35 -6.44 4.98
CA ILE A 50 8.19 -5.19 4.21
C ILE A 50 6.86 -4.54 4.54
N VAL A 51 5.80 -5.33 4.58
CA VAL A 51 4.45 -4.84 4.85
C VAL A 51 4.36 -4.29 6.28
N ARG A 52 4.83 -5.03 7.27
CA ARG A 52 4.79 -4.65 8.69
C ARG A 52 5.65 -3.43 9.01
N TYR A 53 6.88 -3.37 8.47
CA TYR A 53 7.88 -2.40 8.90
C TYR A 53 8.05 -1.22 7.95
N VAL A 54 7.60 -1.32 6.70
CA VAL A 54 7.75 -0.24 5.71
C VAL A 54 6.38 0.25 5.24
N PHE A 55 5.55 -0.63 4.67
CA PHE A 55 4.27 -0.22 4.09
C PHE A 55 3.33 0.38 5.14
N PHE A 56 3.08 -0.34 6.24
CA PHE A 56 2.11 0.07 7.25
C PHE A 56 2.48 1.38 7.96
N PRO A 57 3.73 1.58 8.45
CA PRO A 57 4.13 2.87 9.02
C PRO A 57 4.06 4.01 8.00
N SER A 58 4.43 3.74 6.74
CA SER A 58 4.37 4.72 5.66
C SER A 58 2.93 5.11 5.32
N LEU A 59 2.00 4.15 5.35
CA LEU A 59 0.57 4.38 5.19
C LEU A 59 0.00 5.26 6.30
N GLY A 60 0.29 4.92 7.55
CA GLY A 60 -0.09 5.74 8.70
C GLY A 60 0.46 7.16 8.60
N LEU A 61 1.74 7.31 8.27
CA LEU A 61 2.38 8.62 8.13
C LEU A 61 1.74 9.46 7.03
N THR A 62 1.45 8.85 5.87
CA THR A 62 0.80 9.50 4.73
C THR A 62 -0.60 9.99 5.10
N LEU A 63 -1.41 9.12 5.72
CA LEU A 63 -2.78 9.42 6.09
C LEU A 63 -2.84 10.52 7.14
N ILE A 64 -2.12 10.37 8.26
CA ILE A 64 -2.16 11.33 9.37
C ILE A 64 -1.70 12.71 8.90
N ALA A 65 -0.59 12.79 8.15
CA ALA A 65 -0.12 14.06 7.61
C ALA A 65 -1.11 14.68 6.62
N GLY A 66 -1.79 13.86 5.80
CA GLY A 66 -2.80 14.31 4.86
C GLY A 66 -4.05 14.88 5.54
N LEU A 67 -4.59 14.17 6.53
CA LEU A 67 -5.76 14.59 7.30
C LEU A 67 -5.47 15.87 8.10
N LEU A 68 -4.31 15.96 8.76
CA LEU A 68 -3.89 17.17 9.46
C LEU A 68 -3.71 18.37 8.51
N ALA A 69 -3.20 18.13 7.30
CA ALA A 69 -3.07 19.19 6.30
C ALA A 69 -4.43 19.78 5.89
N ILE A 70 -5.46 18.93 5.75
CA ILE A 70 -6.83 19.37 5.44
C ILE A 70 -7.46 20.04 6.67
N ALA A 71 -7.34 19.46 7.86
CA ALA A 71 -7.94 20.00 9.08
C ALA A 71 -7.46 21.42 9.39
N VAL A 72 -6.17 21.71 9.16
CA VAL A 72 -5.56 23.01 9.47
C VAL A 72 -5.77 24.05 8.36
N ASN A 73 -6.07 23.63 7.12
CA ASN A 73 -6.15 24.54 5.98
C ASN A 73 -7.56 24.58 5.36
N ARG A 74 -8.35 25.57 5.78
CA ARG A 74 -9.73 25.78 5.28
C ARG A 74 -9.82 25.95 3.76
N ALA A 75 -8.78 26.49 3.11
CA ALA A 75 -8.76 26.63 1.66
C ALA A 75 -8.78 25.28 0.92
N LEU A 76 -8.49 24.16 1.60
CA LEU A 76 -8.60 22.82 1.02
C LEU A 76 -10.01 22.24 1.12
N HIS A 77 -10.91 22.82 1.92
CA HIS A 77 -12.25 22.27 2.15
C HIS A 77 -13.18 22.49 0.95
N SER A 78 -12.99 23.60 0.23
CA SER A 78 -13.75 23.93 -0.98
C SER A 78 -13.05 23.53 -2.28
N ALA A 79 -11.78 23.12 -2.22
CA ALA A 79 -10.99 22.77 -3.39
C ALA A 79 -11.34 21.36 -3.89
N GLY A 80 -12.00 21.27 -5.05
CA GLY A 80 -12.44 19.98 -5.63
C GLY A 80 -11.31 18.97 -5.82
N TRP A 81 -10.11 19.40 -6.23
CA TRP A 81 -8.94 18.52 -6.34
C TRP A 81 -8.48 17.96 -5.00
N ALA A 82 -8.61 18.73 -3.92
CA ALA A 82 -8.24 18.31 -2.58
C ALA A 82 -9.25 17.29 -2.03
N LEU A 83 -10.54 17.49 -2.28
CA LEU A 83 -11.59 16.52 -1.94
C LEU A 83 -11.45 15.21 -2.73
N ALA A 84 -11.17 15.27 -4.03
CA ALA A 84 -10.90 14.08 -4.85
C ALA A 84 -9.65 13.32 -4.37
N LYS A 85 -8.60 14.05 -3.96
CA LYS A 85 -7.39 13.48 -3.39
C LYS A 85 -7.66 12.82 -2.03
N LEU A 86 -8.50 13.43 -1.21
CA LEU A 86 -8.93 12.85 0.06
C LEU A 86 -9.71 11.56 -0.17
N ALA A 87 -10.72 11.58 -1.04
CA ALA A 87 -11.54 10.41 -1.35
C ALA A 87 -10.69 9.24 -1.88
N SER A 88 -9.82 9.50 -2.86
CA SER A 88 -8.89 8.47 -3.35
C SER A 88 -7.88 8.04 -2.29
N GLY A 89 -7.52 8.91 -1.34
CA GLY A 89 -6.62 8.58 -0.24
C GLY A 89 -7.24 7.62 0.77
N ILE A 90 -8.54 7.80 1.04
CA ILE A 90 -9.32 6.87 1.86
C ILE A 90 -9.39 5.49 1.20
N LEU A 91 -9.61 5.45 -0.13
CA LEU A 91 -9.58 4.19 -0.88
C LEU A 91 -8.23 3.49 -0.78
N VAL A 92 -7.11 4.21 -0.97
CA VAL A 92 -5.75 3.64 -0.80
C VAL A 92 -5.54 3.12 0.61
N PHE A 93 -6.07 3.81 1.63
CA PHE A 93 -5.97 3.36 3.01
C PHE A 93 -6.76 2.08 3.27
N GLU A 94 -8.06 2.07 2.99
CA GLU A 94 -8.93 0.91 3.21
C GLU A 94 -8.43 -0.31 2.44
N TRP A 95 -8.18 -0.14 1.14
CA TRP A 95 -7.69 -1.22 0.31
C TRP A 95 -6.27 -1.63 0.69
N GLY A 96 -5.42 -0.70 1.14
CA GLY A 96 -4.09 -1.00 1.67
C GLY A 96 -4.11 -2.07 2.76
N PHE A 97 -5.14 -2.09 3.61
CA PHE A 97 -5.31 -3.18 4.56
C PHE A 97 -5.82 -4.46 3.90
N ALA A 98 -6.92 -4.35 3.17
CA ALA A 98 -7.64 -5.51 2.65
C ALA A 98 -6.87 -6.28 1.57
N ALA A 99 -6.11 -5.58 0.74
CA ALA A 99 -5.47 -6.13 -0.45
C ALA A 99 -3.93 -6.23 -0.37
N VAL A 100 -3.30 -5.59 0.63
CA VAL A 100 -1.83 -5.66 0.81
C VAL A 100 -1.47 -6.12 2.21
N GLN A 101 -1.89 -5.41 3.27
CA GLN A 101 -1.46 -5.72 4.63
C GLN A 101 -1.88 -7.12 5.09
N GLY A 102 -3.18 -7.41 5.06
CA GLY A 102 -3.73 -8.67 5.54
C GLY A 102 -3.19 -9.86 4.76
N PRO A 103 -3.38 -9.91 3.44
CA PRO A 103 -2.95 -11.04 2.62
C PRO A 103 -1.45 -11.36 2.75
N MET A 104 -0.58 -10.35 2.86
CA MET A 104 0.87 -10.57 2.97
C MET A 104 1.30 -11.08 4.35
N GLN A 105 0.61 -10.68 5.43
CA GLN A 105 0.86 -11.26 6.76
C GLN A 105 0.33 -12.68 6.84
N GLU A 106 -0.92 -12.90 6.41
CA GLU A 106 -1.57 -14.22 6.44
C GLU A 106 -0.76 -15.24 5.64
N ALA A 107 -0.35 -14.90 4.41
CA ALA A 107 0.47 -15.78 3.59
C ALA A 107 1.85 -16.08 4.23
N ALA A 108 2.44 -15.14 4.99
CA ALA A 108 3.68 -15.37 5.71
C ALA A 108 3.49 -16.31 6.91
N GLU A 109 2.41 -16.15 7.66
CA GLU A 109 2.07 -17.01 8.79
C GLU A 109 1.73 -18.43 8.33
N GLU A 110 0.95 -18.58 7.27
CA GLU A 110 0.63 -19.88 6.68
C GLU A 110 1.88 -20.59 6.15
N ALA A 111 2.76 -19.88 5.44
CA ALA A 111 4.00 -20.47 4.96
C ALA A 111 4.91 -20.94 6.11
N ALA A 112 5.00 -20.17 7.19
CA ALA A 112 5.74 -20.55 8.40
C ALA A 112 5.14 -21.81 9.06
N ARG A 113 3.81 -21.90 9.14
CA ARG A 113 3.11 -23.08 9.66
C ARG A 113 3.33 -24.32 8.81
N ALA A 114 3.39 -24.18 7.48
CA ALA A 114 3.65 -25.29 6.58
C ALA A 114 5.08 -25.82 6.75
N VAL A 115 6.08 -24.93 6.87
CA VAL A 115 7.47 -25.32 7.16
C VAL A 115 7.57 -26.01 8.53
N ALA A 116 6.79 -25.57 9.52
CA ALA A 116 6.72 -26.19 10.84
C ALA A 116 5.93 -27.52 10.87
N GLY A 117 5.41 -27.99 9.73
CA GLY A 117 4.61 -29.22 9.64
C GLY A 117 3.23 -29.13 10.30
N GLN A 118 2.75 -27.92 10.59
CA GLN A 118 1.45 -27.70 11.25
C GLN A 118 0.27 -27.66 10.26
N ILE A 119 0.55 -27.47 8.98
CA ILE A 119 -0.42 -27.58 7.87
C ILE A 119 0.24 -28.30 6.70
N ASP A 120 -0.58 -28.97 5.88
CA ASP A 120 -0.12 -29.63 4.66
C ASP A 120 0.26 -28.57 3.60
N PRO A 121 1.50 -28.56 3.08
CA PRO A 121 1.92 -27.64 2.04
C PRO A 121 1.04 -27.66 0.78
N ALA A 122 0.35 -28.76 0.50
CA ALA A 122 -0.58 -28.86 -0.63
C ALA A 122 -1.81 -27.95 -0.50
N THR A 123 -2.12 -27.46 0.70
CA THR A 123 -3.21 -26.50 0.91
C THR A 123 -2.79 -25.06 0.60
N LEU A 124 -1.49 -24.77 0.51
CA LEU A 124 -0.99 -23.48 0.06
C LEU A 124 -1.20 -23.39 -1.45
N GLN A 125 -2.34 -22.81 -1.85
CA GLN A 125 -2.69 -22.58 -3.26
C GLN A 125 -2.62 -21.08 -3.59
N PRO A 126 -1.41 -20.49 -3.66
CA PRO A 126 -1.27 -19.07 -3.89
C PRO A 126 -1.69 -18.69 -5.31
N ASN A 127 -2.31 -17.51 -5.45
CA ASN A 127 -2.64 -16.93 -6.74
C ASN A 127 -1.85 -15.63 -6.94
N PHE A 128 -0.57 -15.79 -7.32
CA PHE A 128 0.36 -14.66 -7.46
C PHE A 128 -0.11 -13.62 -8.47
N GLY A 129 -0.80 -14.02 -9.55
CA GLY A 129 -1.34 -13.10 -10.54
C GLY A 129 -2.40 -12.16 -9.95
N THR A 130 -3.27 -12.70 -9.10
CA THR A 130 -4.29 -11.90 -8.40
C THR A 130 -3.64 -10.97 -7.37
N GLU A 131 -2.67 -11.47 -6.60
CA GLU A 131 -1.92 -10.66 -5.63
C GLU A 131 -1.17 -9.50 -6.31
N GLN A 132 -0.47 -9.77 -7.42
CA GLN A 132 0.22 -8.73 -8.20
C GLN A 132 -0.77 -7.73 -8.79
N GLY A 133 -1.89 -8.20 -9.35
CA GLY A 133 -2.92 -7.34 -9.90
C GLY A 133 -3.48 -6.37 -8.87
N ALA A 134 -3.76 -6.85 -7.66
CA ALA A 134 -4.25 -6.02 -6.56
C ALA A 134 -3.23 -4.92 -6.16
N ILE A 135 -1.94 -5.26 -6.07
CA ILE A 135 -0.89 -4.28 -5.75
C ILE A 135 -0.73 -3.26 -6.89
N TRP A 136 -0.77 -3.69 -8.16
CA TRP A 136 -0.70 -2.78 -9.30
C TRP A 136 -1.86 -1.79 -9.36
N VAL A 137 -3.09 -2.25 -9.11
CA VAL A 137 -4.27 -1.39 -9.02
C VAL A 137 -4.07 -0.35 -7.93
N MET A 138 -3.57 -0.76 -6.76
CA MET A 138 -3.32 0.16 -5.65
C MET A 138 -2.24 1.18 -5.94
N LEU A 139 -1.15 0.76 -6.60
CA LEU A 139 -0.10 1.66 -7.11
C LEU A 139 -0.68 2.68 -8.09
N ALA A 140 -1.60 2.28 -8.96
CA ALA A 140 -2.26 3.20 -9.89
C ALA A 140 -3.11 4.24 -9.14
N VAL A 141 -3.93 3.82 -8.16
CA VAL A 141 -4.73 4.74 -7.35
C VAL A 141 -3.85 5.68 -6.52
N ALA A 142 -2.76 5.19 -5.92
CA ALA A 142 -1.78 6.01 -5.21
C ALA A 142 -1.11 7.03 -6.15
N THR A 143 -0.81 6.63 -7.39
CA THR A 143 -0.26 7.53 -8.42
C THR A 143 -1.26 8.63 -8.80
N VAL A 144 -2.55 8.29 -8.96
CA VAL A 144 -3.62 9.29 -9.15
C VAL A 144 -3.65 10.28 -7.99
N ASN A 145 -3.48 9.80 -6.76
CA ASN A 145 -3.41 10.65 -5.58
C ASN A 145 -2.24 11.65 -5.64
N VAL A 146 -1.07 11.21 -6.11
CA VAL A 146 0.10 12.07 -6.36
C VAL A 146 -0.21 13.11 -7.44
N ILE A 147 -0.75 12.66 -8.58
CA ILE A 147 -1.17 13.50 -9.70
C ILE A 147 -2.06 14.66 -9.25
N LEU A 148 -3.11 14.35 -8.47
CA LEU A 148 -4.05 15.35 -7.95
C LEU A 148 -3.34 16.39 -7.05
N GLY A 149 -2.35 15.96 -6.27
CA GLY A 149 -1.58 16.85 -5.39
C GLY A 149 -0.57 17.74 -6.12
N VAL A 150 0.02 17.24 -7.22
CA VAL A 150 1.02 17.94 -8.03
C VAL A 150 0.35 18.94 -8.96
N TRP A 151 -0.59 18.50 -9.78
CA TRP A 151 -1.17 19.33 -10.84
C TRP A 151 -2.36 20.16 -10.38
N ARG A 152 -3.02 19.78 -9.28
CA ARG A 152 -4.16 20.53 -8.69
C ARG A 152 -5.17 20.97 -9.76
N PRO A 153 -5.74 20.02 -10.51
CA PRO A 153 -6.63 20.34 -11.61
C PRO A 153 -7.85 21.14 -11.12
N ARG A 154 -8.29 22.11 -11.92
CA ARG A 154 -9.52 22.87 -11.65
C ARG A 154 -10.69 22.07 -12.21
N PHE A 155 -11.50 21.50 -11.33
CA PHE A 155 -12.70 20.74 -11.73
C PHE A 155 -13.92 21.63 -11.99
N THR A 156 -13.85 22.91 -11.60
CA THR A 156 -14.88 23.92 -11.85
C THR A 156 -14.21 25.23 -12.31
N ASN A 157 -14.92 26.01 -13.13
CA ASN A 157 -14.48 27.34 -13.59
C ASN A 157 -14.73 28.44 -12.56
N LEU A 158 -15.08 28.09 -11.32
CA LEU A 158 -15.31 29.06 -10.26
C LEU A 158 -13.95 29.53 -9.69
N PRO A 159 -13.79 30.82 -9.37
CA PRO A 159 -12.58 31.32 -8.71
C PRO A 159 -12.48 30.71 -7.30
N ASP A 160 -11.29 30.17 -6.96
CA ASP A 160 -10.94 29.64 -5.64
C ASP A 160 -10.66 30.77 -4.62
#